data_AF-A0A090TNQ3-F1
#
_entry.id   AF-A0A090TNQ3-F1
#
_cell.length_a   1.000
_cell.length_b   1.000
_cell.length_c   1.000
_cell.angle_alpha   90.00
_cell.angle_beta   90.00
_cell.angle_gamma   90.00
#
_symmetry.space_group_name_H-M   'P 1'
#
loop_
_entity.id
_entity.type
_entity.pdbx_description
1 polymer ?
#
loop_
_entity_poly.entity_id
_entity_poly.type
_entity_poly.pdbx_seq_one_letter_code
_entity_poly.pdbx_strand_id
1 'polypeptide(L)'
;MKPQGDKVAFFEKILKAMKLELSQALHITPDMLSQLDAEPMPDWIWLCGVESAKQRLEQWTEQHANQLNQSPRTLTSPPLAEIEGQDAHKRQLWNQIRAKQ
;
A
#
# COMPACT_ATOMS: atom_id res chain seq x y z
N MET A 1 -1.30 2.93 13.71
CA MET A 1 -0.14 3.54 14.41
C MET A 1 0.82 4.03 13.35
N LYS A 2 1.31 5.26 13.44
CA LYS A 2 2.42 5.71 12.57
C LYS A 2 3.69 4.92 12.94
N PRO A 3 4.49 4.44 11.98
CA PRO A 3 5.77 3.82 12.31
C PRO A 3 6.66 4.82 13.08
N GLN A 4 7.41 4.34 14.08
CA GLN A 4 8.43 5.13 14.83
C GLN A 4 9.80 4.44 14.68
N GLY A 5 10.88 5.23 14.62
CA GLY A 5 12.27 4.74 14.58
C GLY A 5 12.70 4.16 13.22
N ASP A 6 13.56 3.14 13.22
CA ASP A 6 14.15 2.52 12.02
C ASP A 6 13.12 2.01 10.99
N LYS A 7 11.93 1.64 11.47
CA LYS A 7 10.78 1.26 10.65
C LYS A 7 10.31 2.40 9.74
N VAL A 8 10.50 3.66 10.13
CA VAL A 8 10.20 4.84 9.29
C VAL A 8 11.19 4.93 8.14
N ALA A 9 12.49 4.71 8.38
CA ALA A 9 13.51 4.82 7.35
C ALA A 9 13.33 3.75 6.25
N PHE A 10 12.91 2.54 6.61
CA PHE A 10 12.60 1.51 5.62
C PHE A 10 11.33 1.83 4.82
N PHE A 11 10.28 2.30 5.51
CA PHE A 11 9.05 2.76 4.85
C PHE A 11 9.33 3.92 3.88
N GLU A 12 10.13 4.90 4.28
CA GLU A 12 10.55 6.02 3.42
C GLU A 12 11.33 5.56 2.18
N LYS A 13 12.20 4.55 2.29
CA LYS A 13 12.90 3.98 1.12
C LYS A 13 11.92 3.40 0.11
N ILE A 14 10.87 2.73 0.59
CA ILE A 14 9.83 2.15 -0.26
C ILE A 14 9.01 3.26 -0.92
N LEU A 15 8.60 4.28 -0.17
CA LEU A 15 7.90 5.44 -0.73
C LEU A 15 8.74 6.15 -1.81
N LYS A 16 10.04 6.37 -1.56
CA LYS A 16 10.96 6.94 -2.57
C LYS A 16 11.03 6.10 -3.85
N ALA A 17 10.96 4.78 -3.74
CA ALA A 17 10.87 3.87 -4.89
C ALA A 17 9.60 4.10 -5.72
N MET A 18 8.50 4.38 -5.04
CA MET A 18 7.22 4.72 -5.62
C MET A 18 7.14 6.19 -6.07
N LYS A 19 8.22 6.97 -5.88
CA LYS A 19 8.31 8.42 -6.09
C LYS A 19 7.33 9.21 -5.22
N LEU A 20 7.08 8.72 -4.00
CA LEU A 20 6.21 9.33 -3.00
C LEU A 20 7.01 9.80 -1.78
N GLU A 21 6.44 10.76 -1.06
CA GLU A 21 6.94 11.22 0.23
C GLU A 21 6.10 10.69 1.39
N LEU A 22 6.69 10.67 2.60
CA LEU A 22 6.00 10.23 3.81
C LEU A 22 4.74 11.07 4.10
N SER A 23 4.77 12.36 3.77
CA SER A 23 3.65 13.30 3.87
C SER A 23 2.46 12.92 2.98
N GLN A 24 2.70 12.19 1.90
CA GLN A 24 1.69 11.74 0.94
C GLN A 24 1.12 10.36 1.28
N ALA A 25 1.69 9.68 2.27
CA ALA A 25 1.24 8.36 2.69
C ALA A 25 0.17 8.47 3.79
N LEU A 26 -0.99 7.85 3.56
CA LEU A 26 -2.04 7.71 4.55
C LEU A 26 -2.13 6.26 5.03
N HIS A 27 -2.00 6.05 6.34
CA HIS A 27 -2.19 4.73 6.95
C HIS A 27 -3.63 4.58 7.43
N ILE A 28 -4.39 3.70 6.78
CA ILE A 28 -5.77 3.36 7.13
C ILE A 28 -5.87 1.89 7.55
N THR A 29 -6.92 1.55 8.29
CA THR A 29 -7.28 0.15 8.54
C THR A 29 -8.20 -0.38 7.43
N PRO A 30 -8.33 -1.71 7.25
CA PRO A 30 -9.24 -2.26 6.27
C PRO A 30 -10.71 -1.83 6.48
N ASP A 31 -11.15 -1.61 7.72
CA ASP A 31 -12.51 -1.14 8.02
C ASP A 31 -12.73 0.34 7.68
N MET A 32 -11.67 1.14 7.60
CA MET A 32 -11.74 2.53 7.13
C MET A 32 -11.83 2.62 5.61
N LEU A 33 -11.34 1.61 4.87
CA LEU A 33 -11.37 1.59 3.41
C LEU A 33 -12.80 1.70 2.87
N SER A 34 -13.75 0.99 3.49
CA SER A 34 -15.17 1.04 3.11
C SER A 34 -15.83 2.41 3.29
N GLN A 35 -15.18 3.33 4.02
CA GLN A 35 -15.67 4.68 4.29
C GLN A 35 -14.96 5.74 3.44
N LEU A 36 -13.97 5.35 2.63
CA LEU A 36 -13.29 6.27 1.73
C LEU A 36 -14.13 6.48 0.46
N ASP A 37 -14.33 7.74 0.12
CA ASP A 37 -14.88 8.15 -1.16
C ASP A 37 -13.91 7.81 -2.29
N ALA A 38 -14.44 7.58 -3.49
CA ALA A 38 -13.65 7.25 -4.68
C ALA A 38 -12.71 8.37 -5.14
N GLU A 39 -12.94 9.61 -4.70
CA GLU A 39 -12.10 10.75 -5.04
C GLU A 39 -11.68 11.60 -3.82
N PRO A 40 -10.39 11.99 -3.72
CA PRO A 40 -9.29 11.64 -4.63
C PRO A 40 -8.74 10.24 -4.36
N MET A 41 -8.72 9.38 -5.39
CA MET A 41 -8.13 8.05 -5.31
C MET A 41 -6.59 8.12 -5.27
N PRO A 42 -5.91 7.45 -4.33
CA PRO A 42 -4.45 7.35 -4.38
C PRO A 42 -3.97 6.49 -5.55
N ASP A 43 -2.89 6.91 -6.22
CA ASP A 43 -2.25 6.15 -7.30
C ASP A 43 -1.70 4.79 -6.82
N TRP A 44 -1.36 4.70 -5.54
CA TRP A 44 -0.76 3.51 -4.94
C TRP A 44 -1.50 3.10 -3.67
N ILE A 45 -1.78 1.80 -3.57
CA ILE A 45 -2.31 1.19 -2.35
C ILE A 45 -1.38 0.08 -1.93
N TRP A 46 -0.88 0.14 -0.70
CA TRP A 46 -0.01 -0.88 -0.16
C TRP A 46 -0.68 -1.64 0.96
N LEU A 47 -0.92 -2.93 0.70
CA LEU A 47 -1.48 -3.90 1.63
C LEU A 47 -0.36 -4.63 2.35
N CYS A 48 -0.26 -4.40 3.65
CA CYS A 48 0.82 -4.93 4.49
C CYS A 48 0.25 -5.88 5.54
N GLY A 49 0.51 -7.18 5.39
CA GLY A 49 0.25 -8.21 6.39
C GLY A 49 -1.21 -8.61 6.61
N VAL A 50 -2.11 -8.30 5.67
CA VAL A 50 -3.54 -8.56 5.84
C VAL A 50 -4.17 -9.07 4.56
N GLU A 51 -4.44 -10.38 4.49
CA GLU A 51 -5.11 -11.01 3.34
C GLU A 51 -6.55 -10.50 3.18
N SER A 52 -7.24 -10.24 4.30
CA SER A 52 -8.59 -9.66 4.30
C SER A 52 -8.64 -8.22 3.79
N ALA A 53 -7.52 -7.51 3.77
CA ALA A 53 -7.43 -6.17 3.19
C ALA A 53 -7.41 -6.22 1.66
N LYS A 54 -6.85 -7.28 1.07
CA LYS A 54 -6.91 -7.53 -0.38
C LYS A 54 -8.35 -7.75 -0.84
N GLN A 55 -9.07 -8.64 -0.17
CA GLN A 55 -10.48 -8.90 -0.48
C GLN A 55 -11.34 -7.65 -0.32
N ARG A 56 -11.13 -6.85 0.75
CA ARG A 56 -11.83 -5.58 0.94
C ARG A 56 -11.49 -4.55 -0.14
N LEU A 57 -10.24 -4.48 -0.57
CA LEU A 57 -9.83 -3.57 -1.64
C LEU A 57 -10.45 -3.95 -2.98
N GLU A 58 -10.48 -5.25 -3.31
CA GLU A 58 -11.15 -5.76 -4.50
C GLU A 58 -12.64 -5.37 -4.49
N GLN A 59 -13.34 -5.63 -3.38
CA GLN A 59 -14.75 -5.24 -3.20
C GLN A 59 -14.95 -3.73 -3.32
N TRP A 60 -14.13 -2.92 -2.67
CA TRP A 60 -14.22 -1.46 -2.74
C TRP A 60 -13.98 -0.95 -4.16
N THR A 61 -13.01 -1.53 -4.87
CA THR A 61 -12.68 -1.16 -6.26
C THR A 61 -13.82 -1.53 -7.20
N GLU A 62 -14.46 -2.68 -7.02
CA GLU A 62 -15.64 -3.08 -7.78
C GLU A 62 -16.84 -2.15 -7.53
N GLN A 63 -17.08 -1.79 -6.26
CA GLN A 63 -18.14 -0.86 -5.88
C GLN A 63 -17.96 0.54 -6.49
N HIS A 64 -16.70 0.99 -6.61
CA HIS A 64 -16.36 2.32 -7.13
C HIS A 64 -15.83 2.29 -8.56
N ALA A 65 -15.89 1.15 -9.26
CA ALA A 65 -15.32 0.98 -10.61
C ALA A 65 -15.86 2.00 -11.62
N ASN A 66 -17.12 2.42 -11.47
CA ASN A 66 -17.77 3.42 -12.33
C ASN A 66 -17.33 4.87 -12.03
N GLN A 67 -16.68 5.11 -10.89
CA GLN A 67 -16.21 6.43 -10.44
C GLN A 67 -14.69 6.57 -10.57
N LEU A 68 -13.98 5.46 -10.73
CA LEU A 68 -12.53 5.43 -10.87
C LEU A 68 -12.14 5.60 -12.35
N ASN A 69 -11.39 6.66 -12.65
CA ASN A 69 -10.77 6.82 -13.97
C ASN A 69 -9.66 5.78 -14.22
N GLN A 70 -9.04 5.25 -13.16
CA GLN A 70 -7.97 4.26 -13.23
C GLN A 70 -7.94 3.40 -11.96
N SER A 71 -7.56 2.12 -12.11
CA SER A 71 -7.30 1.25 -10.96
C SER A 71 -5.99 1.62 -10.26
N PRO A 72 -5.96 1.66 -8.91
CA PRO A 72 -4.75 1.96 -8.16
C PRO A 72 -3.69 0.86 -8.31
N ARG A 73 -2.42 1.25 -8.29
CA ARG A 73 -1.30 0.30 -8.26
C ARG A 73 -1.24 -0.32 -6.87
N THR A 74 -1.64 -1.59 -6.81
CA THR A 74 -1.66 -2.33 -5.54
C THR A 74 -0.34 -3.04 -5.29
N LEU A 75 0.20 -2.91 -4.09
CA LEU A 75 1.37 -3.64 -3.58
C LEU A 75 0.93 -4.56 -2.45
N THR A 76 1.46 -5.78 -2.41
CA THR A 76 1.21 -6.72 -1.32
C THR A 76 2.52 -7.14 -0.68
N SER A 77 2.57 -7.13 0.64
CA SER A 77 3.70 -7.65 1.38
C SER A 77 3.29 -8.16 2.76
N PRO A 78 4.11 -8.96 3.44
CA PRO A 78 3.99 -9.23 4.87
C PRO A 78 4.07 -7.94 5.71
N PRO A 79 3.82 -8.01 7.03
CA PRO A 79 4.03 -6.89 7.96
C PRO A 79 5.43 -6.28 7.81
N LEU A 80 5.56 -4.95 7.94
CA LEU A 80 6.85 -4.26 7.79
C LEU A 80 7.95 -4.85 8.69
N ALA A 81 7.57 -5.31 9.89
CA ALA A 81 8.46 -5.98 10.83
C ALA A 81 9.07 -7.30 10.29
N GLU A 82 8.34 -8.02 9.43
CA GLU A 82 8.83 -9.26 8.81
C GLU A 82 9.64 -9.01 7.54
N ILE A 83 9.35 -7.90 6.82
CA ILE A 83 10.10 -7.53 5.62
C ILE A 83 11.51 -7.09 5.99
N GLU A 84 11.68 -6.32 7.05
CA GLU A 84 12.98 -5.78 7.46
C GLU A 84 14.02 -6.88 7.73
N GLY A 85 13.60 -8.02 8.28
CA GLY A 85 14.45 -9.17 8.55
C GLY A 85 14.63 -10.17 7.40
N GLN A 86 13.84 -10.06 6.32
CA GLN A 86 13.84 -11.05 5.22
C GLN A 86 14.12 -10.44 3.85
N ASP A 87 15.31 -10.71 3.32
CA ASP A 87 15.74 -10.18 2.02
C ASP A 87 14.92 -10.69 0.83
N ALA A 88 14.33 -11.88 0.94
CA ALA A 88 13.39 -12.41 -0.04
C ALA A 88 12.14 -11.52 -0.15
N HIS A 89 11.54 -11.15 0.99
CA HIS A 89 10.37 -10.28 1.03
C HIS A 89 10.67 -8.88 0.52
N LYS A 90 11.84 -8.32 0.87
CA LYS A 90 12.29 -7.03 0.32
C LYS A 90 12.36 -7.11 -1.20
N ARG A 91 13.07 -8.10 -1.76
CA ARG A 91 13.22 -8.27 -3.21
C ARG A 91 11.87 -8.43 -3.91
N GLN A 92 10.96 -9.21 -3.35
CA GLN A 92 9.62 -9.38 -3.90
C GLN A 92 8.87 -8.05 -3.94
N LEU A 93 8.94 -7.24 -2.89
CA LEU A 93 8.33 -5.91 -2.86
C LEU A 93 8.94 -4.97 -3.91
N TRP A 94 10.28 -4.94 -4.02
CA TRP A 94 10.97 -4.14 -5.04
C TRP A 94 10.58 -4.55 -6.47
N ASN A 95 10.45 -5.84 -6.73
CA ASN A 95 10.00 -6.34 -8.03
C ASN A 95 8.57 -5.91 -8.35
N GLN A 96 7.67 -5.91 -7.36
CA GLN A 96 6.30 -5.43 -7.55
C GLN A 96 6.24 -3.94 -7.88
N ILE A 97 7.05 -3.11 -7.18
CA ILE A 97 7.13 -1.67 -7.45
C ILE A 97 7.64 -1.42 -8.87
N ARG A 98 8.72 -2.10 -9.27
CA ARG A 98 9.29 -1.98 -10.63
C ARG A 98 8.34 -2.44 -11.73
N ALA A 99 7.55 -3.49 -11.49
CA ALA A 99 6.58 -3.99 -12.47
C ALA A 99 5.39 -3.05 -12.67
N LYS A 100 5.17 -2.09 -11.76
CA LYS A 100 4.04 -1.14 -11.76
C LYS A 100 4.49 0.32 -11.93
N GLN A 101 5.77 0.56 -12.19
CA GLN A 101 6.38 1.87 -12.41
C GLN A 101 6.11 2.44 -13.80
#